data_AF-A0A3G9J5N1-F1
#
_entry.id   AF-A0A3G9J5N1-F1
#
_cell.length_a   1.000
_cell.length_b   1.000
_cell.length_c   1.000
_cell.angle_alpha   90.00
_cell.angle_beta   90.00
_cell.angle_gamma   90.00
#
_symmetry.space_group_name_H-M   'P 1'
#
loop_
_entity.id
_entity.type
_entity.pdbx_description
1 polymer ?
#
loop_
_entity_poly.entity_id
_entity_poly.type
_entity_poly.pdbx_seq_one_letter_code
_entity_poly.pdbx_strand_id
1 'polypeptide(L)'
;MAKRNKQINLEKALEEASKNQYTEKVTDGRIYYTREFYARMKQLMDGGMSPIKAYKTLGYDVNTLGEDRAYAAAGRAASGQARKPKKVSGMVPRDQVGNLSDQEMVDYLNSRIDYLETVVGVVKKRAQNCW
;
A
#
# COMPACT_ATOMS: atom_id res chain seq x y z
N MET A 1 -16.59 -21.66 25.85
CA MET A 1 -15.19 -21.17 26.02
C MET A 1 -14.41 -21.10 24.70
N ALA A 2 -14.51 -22.09 23.81
CA ALA A 2 -13.75 -22.14 22.54
C ALA A 2 -13.90 -20.90 21.62
N LYS A 3 -15.11 -20.35 21.45
CA LYS A 3 -15.33 -19.16 20.59
C LYS A 3 -14.59 -17.92 21.09
N ARG A 4 -14.55 -17.74 22.42
CA ARG A 4 -13.91 -16.58 23.08
C ARG A 4 -12.38 -16.65 22.93
N ASN A 5 -11.79 -17.83 23.10
CA ASN A 5 -10.36 -18.04 22.88
C ASN A 5 -9.96 -17.86 21.40
N LYS A 6 -10.79 -18.33 20.46
CA LYS A 6 -10.54 -18.13 19.03
C LYS A 6 -10.54 -16.64 18.64
N GLN A 7 -11.42 -15.85 19.25
CA GLN A 7 -11.50 -14.41 19.03
C GLN A 7 -10.30 -13.66 19.62
N ILE A 8 -9.88 -13.99 20.85
CA ILE A 8 -8.67 -13.44 21.49
C ILE A 8 -7.43 -13.74 20.64
N ASN A 9 -7.32 -14.96 20.10
CA ASN A 9 -6.21 -15.34 19.23
C ASN A 9 -6.21 -14.58 17.91
N LEU A 10 -7.39 -14.32 17.33
CA LEU A 10 -7.51 -13.54 16.11
C LEU A 10 -7.14 -12.06 16.32
N GLU A 11 -7.57 -11.46 17.43
CA GLU A 11 -7.23 -10.07 17.78
C GLU A 11 -5.72 -9.90 17.96
N LYS A 12 -5.06 -10.82 18.67
CA LYS A 12 -3.60 -10.82 18.79
C LYS A 12 -2.90 -10.96 17.44
N ALA A 13 -3.37 -11.87 16.58
CA ALA A 13 -2.80 -12.04 15.25
C ALA A 13 -2.97 -10.80 14.37
N LEU A 14 -4.08 -10.06 14.51
CA LEU A 14 -4.30 -8.79 13.83
C LEU A 14 -3.39 -7.68 14.38
N GLU A 15 -3.13 -7.65 15.68
CA GLU A 15 -2.17 -6.72 16.29
C GLU A 15 -0.74 -7.00 15.82
N GLU A 16 -0.34 -8.27 15.76
CA GLU A 16 0.97 -8.68 15.21
C GLU A 16 1.09 -8.33 13.73
N ALA A 17 0.03 -8.60 12.94
CA ALA A 17 0.00 -8.21 11.53
C ALA A 17 0.15 -6.69 11.36
N SER A 18 -0.44 -5.88 12.24
CA SER A 18 -0.31 -4.41 12.18
C SER A 18 1.12 -3.90 12.36
N LYS A 19 2.00 -4.68 13.00
CA LYS A 19 3.41 -4.35 13.22
C LYS A 19 4.30 -4.80 12.05
N ASN A 20 3.77 -5.55 11.10
CA ASN A 20 4.52 -6.03 9.94
C ASN A 20 4.72 -4.88 8.93
N GLN A 21 5.95 -4.69 8.43
CA GLN A 21 6.30 -3.67 7.42
C GLN A 21 5.45 -3.73 6.14
N TYR A 22 4.88 -4.89 5.86
CA TYR A 22 4.04 -5.14 4.70
C TYR A 22 2.55 -4.83 4.92
N THR A 23 2.18 -4.32 6.11
CA THR A 23 0.82 -3.89 6.44
C THR A 23 0.70 -2.36 6.36
N GLU A 24 -0.26 -1.90 5.56
CA GLU A 24 -0.64 -0.48 5.43
C GLU A 24 -1.50 -0.05 6.61
N LYS A 25 -2.51 -0.85 6.96
CA LYS A 25 -3.37 -0.63 8.14
C LYS A 25 -4.22 -1.87 8.45
N VAL A 26 -4.71 -1.94 9.68
CA VAL A 26 -5.70 -2.93 10.13
C VAL A 26 -6.97 -2.21 10.59
N THR A 27 -8.14 -2.60 10.08
CA THR A 27 -9.42 -1.98 10.45
C THR A 27 -10.54 -3.01 10.30
N ASP A 28 -11.47 -3.08 11.26
CA ASP A 28 -12.63 -3.99 11.25
C ASP A 28 -12.28 -5.46 10.95
N GLY A 29 -11.18 -5.96 11.53
CA GLY A 29 -10.72 -7.34 11.31
C GLY A 29 -10.13 -7.61 9.91
N ARG A 30 -9.90 -6.56 9.12
CA ARG A 30 -9.29 -6.62 7.79
C ARG A 30 -7.87 -6.05 7.82
N ILE A 31 -6.98 -6.73 7.12
CA ILE A 31 -5.60 -6.27 6.90
C ILE A 31 -5.52 -5.68 5.50
N TYR A 32 -5.01 -4.46 5.41
CA TYR A 32 -4.67 -3.79 4.17
C TYR A 32 -3.17 -3.87 4.00
N TYR A 33 -2.71 -4.42 2.88
CA TYR A 33 -1.30 -4.66 2.62
C TYR A 33 -0.69 -3.56 1.75
N THR A 34 0.60 -3.34 1.92
CA THR A 34 1.36 -2.40 1.10
C THR A 34 1.50 -2.89 -0.35
N ARG A 35 1.93 -2.02 -1.24
CA ARG A 35 2.26 -2.42 -2.62
C ARG A 35 3.43 -3.41 -2.66
N GLU A 36 4.43 -3.19 -1.81
CA GLU A 36 5.60 -4.06 -1.75
C GLU A 36 5.22 -5.50 -1.36
N PHE A 37 4.28 -5.66 -0.43
CA PHE A 37 3.72 -6.96 -0.11
C PHE A 37 3.23 -7.71 -1.36
N TYR A 38 2.40 -7.07 -2.19
CA TYR A 38 1.84 -7.70 -3.37
C TYR A 38 2.93 -8.00 -4.42
N ALA A 39 3.93 -7.13 -4.56
CA ALA A 39 5.06 -7.36 -5.45
C ALA A 39 5.89 -8.57 -5.01
N ARG A 40 6.25 -8.65 -3.71
CA ARG A 40 6.99 -9.77 -3.13
C ARG A 40 6.20 -11.07 -3.16
N MET A 41 4.90 -11.01 -2.87
CA MET A 41 4.02 -12.17 -2.93
C MET A 41 3.94 -12.73 -4.35
N LYS A 42 3.80 -11.86 -5.36
CA LYS A 42 3.85 -12.27 -6.76
C LYS A 42 5.19 -12.92 -7.11
N GLN A 43 6.32 -12.30 -6.75
CA GLN A 43 7.65 -12.86 -6.99
C GLN A 43 7.83 -14.26 -6.39
N LEU A 44 7.38 -14.47 -5.14
CA LEU A 44 7.45 -15.78 -4.48
C LEU A 44 6.59 -16.82 -5.21
N MET A 45 5.38 -16.44 -5.64
CA MET A 45 4.48 -17.33 -6.38
C MET A 45 4.99 -17.65 -7.78
N ASP A 46 5.56 -16.68 -8.49
CA ASP A 46 6.21 -16.87 -9.80
C ASP A 46 7.41 -17.83 -9.67
N GLY A 47 8.06 -17.85 -8.50
CA GLY A 47 9.09 -18.83 -8.12
C GLY A 47 8.56 -20.22 -7.71
N GLY A 48 7.26 -20.49 -7.90
CA GLY A 48 6.61 -21.78 -7.61
C GLY A 48 6.16 -21.96 -6.16
N MET A 49 6.22 -20.92 -5.33
CA MET A 49 5.75 -21.01 -3.93
C MET A 49 4.22 -20.97 -3.86
N SER A 50 3.61 -21.83 -3.03
CA SER A 50 2.17 -21.79 -2.82
C SER A 50 1.72 -20.49 -2.11
N PRO A 51 0.49 -20.01 -2.33
CA PRO A 51 -0.06 -18.82 -1.67
C PRO A 51 0.13 -18.81 -0.15
N ILE A 52 -0.14 -19.94 0.51
CA ILE A 52 0.01 -20.10 1.96
C ILE A 52 1.47 -19.93 2.38
N LYS A 53 2.40 -20.59 1.67
CA LYS A 53 3.83 -20.53 2.02
C LYS A 53 4.42 -19.15 1.74
N ALA A 54 4.01 -18.50 0.65
CA ALA A 54 4.41 -17.13 0.34
C ALA A 54 3.91 -16.15 1.41
N TYR A 55 2.66 -16.27 1.81
CA TYR A 55 2.05 -15.43 2.86
C TYR A 55 2.76 -15.60 4.22
N LYS A 56 3.09 -16.85 4.60
CA LYS A 56 3.92 -17.13 5.79
C LYS A 56 5.32 -16.55 5.69
N THR A 57 5.94 -16.64 4.52
CA THR A 57 7.30 -16.09 4.26
C THR A 57 7.31 -14.57 4.42
N LEU A 58 6.19 -13.91 4.12
CA LEU A 58 6.01 -12.46 4.32
C LEU A 58 5.63 -12.07 5.75
N GLY A 59 5.69 -13.02 6.70
CA GLY A 59 5.52 -12.74 8.13
C GLY A 59 4.07 -12.75 8.61
N TYR A 60 3.16 -13.45 7.92
CA TYR A 60 1.78 -13.60 8.35
C TYR A 60 1.46 -15.05 8.74
N ASP A 61 0.94 -15.25 9.95
CA ASP A 61 0.57 -16.57 10.43
C ASP A 61 -0.82 -16.99 9.91
N VAL A 62 -0.84 -17.97 9.01
CA VAL A 62 -2.06 -18.51 8.41
C VAL A 62 -2.87 -19.34 9.41
N ASN A 63 -2.26 -19.90 10.45
CA ASN A 63 -2.98 -20.73 11.41
C ASN A 63 -3.98 -19.91 12.23
N THR A 64 -3.63 -18.66 12.51
CA THR A 64 -4.45 -17.69 13.25
C THR A 64 -5.26 -16.79 12.32
N LEU A 65 -4.68 -16.35 11.20
CA LEU A 65 -5.34 -15.45 10.24
C LEU A 65 -6.24 -16.17 9.22
N GLY A 66 -6.11 -17.49 9.06
CA GLY A 66 -6.89 -18.29 8.11
C GLY A 66 -6.34 -18.27 6.68
N GLU A 67 -6.51 -19.41 6.00
CA GLU A 67 -6.01 -19.64 4.64
C GLU A 67 -6.70 -18.76 3.59
N ASP A 68 -7.98 -18.45 3.77
CA ASP A 68 -8.76 -17.60 2.85
C ASP A 68 -8.09 -16.25 2.61
N ARG A 69 -7.44 -15.68 3.64
CA ARG A 69 -6.71 -14.41 3.51
C ARG A 69 -5.48 -14.54 2.63
N ALA A 70 -4.74 -15.65 2.75
CA ALA A 70 -3.58 -15.91 1.92
C ALA A 70 -3.98 -16.10 0.44
N TYR A 71 -5.03 -16.85 0.17
CA TYR A 71 -5.55 -17.04 -1.19
C TYR A 71 -6.10 -15.74 -1.79
N ALA A 72 -6.84 -14.94 -1.01
CA ALA A 72 -7.34 -13.64 -1.46
C ALA A 72 -6.20 -12.66 -1.76
N ALA A 73 -5.15 -12.64 -0.92
CA ALA A 73 -3.96 -11.85 -1.16
C ALA A 73 -3.21 -12.27 -2.43
N ALA A 74 -3.04 -13.58 -2.64
CA ALA A 74 -2.46 -14.15 -3.86
C ALA A 74 -3.23 -13.74 -5.12
N GLY A 75 -4.56 -13.86 -5.12
CA GLY A 75 -5.39 -13.48 -6.27
C GLY A 75 -5.24 -11.99 -6.64
N ARG A 76 -5.10 -11.12 -5.64
CA ARG A 76 -4.83 -9.67 -5.87
C ARG A 76 -3.42 -9.42 -6.39
N ALA A 77 -2.43 -10.14 -5.87
CA ALA A 77 -1.05 -10.05 -6.36
C ALA A 77 -0.95 -10.51 -7.83
N ALA A 78 -1.59 -11.62 -8.17
CA ALA A 78 -1.58 -12.20 -9.52
C ALA A 78 -2.30 -11.31 -10.56
N SER A 79 -3.45 -10.74 -10.20
CA SER A 79 -4.22 -9.86 -11.07
C SER A 79 -3.58 -8.48 -11.30
N GLY A 80 -2.48 -8.16 -10.59
CA GLY A 80 -1.90 -6.81 -10.63
C GLY A 80 -2.81 -5.75 -10.00
N GLN A 81 -3.88 -6.14 -9.31
CA GLN A 81 -4.75 -5.25 -8.53
C GLN A 81 -4.13 -4.90 -7.17
N ALA A 82 -2.80 -4.79 -7.09
CA ALA A 82 -2.22 -3.94 -6.06
C ALA A 82 -2.92 -2.59 -6.19
N ARG A 83 -3.44 -2.04 -5.07
CA ARG A 83 -4.15 -0.76 -5.07
C ARG A 83 -3.36 0.21 -5.94
N LYS A 84 -3.98 0.69 -7.03
CA LYS A 84 -3.34 1.71 -7.86
C LYS A 84 -3.00 2.87 -6.93
N PRO A 85 -1.76 3.40 -6.98
CA PRO A 85 -1.39 4.52 -6.12
C PRO A 85 -2.43 5.61 -6.31
N LYS A 86 -2.87 6.20 -5.20
CA LYS A 86 -3.82 7.31 -5.28
C LYS A 86 -3.07 8.44 -5.97
N LYS A 87 -3.38 8.71 -7.24
CA LYS A 87 -2.74 9.80 -7.97
C LYS A 87 -3.18 11.11 -7.32
N VAL A 88 -2.29 11.68 -6.52
CA VAL A 88 -2.48 13.00 -5.93
C VAL A 88 -1.90 14.03 -6.90
N SER A 89 -2.72 15.00 -7.30
CA SER A 89 -2.26 16.07 -8.19
C SER A 89 -1.26 16.97 -7.49
N GLY A 90 -0.14 17.27 -8.16
CA GLY A 90 0.83 18.28 -7.73
C GLY A 90 0.25 19.70 -7.61
N MET A 91 -0.97 19.95 -8.06
CA MET A 91 -1.66 21.22 -7.80
C MET A 91 -2.05 21.38 -6.34
N VAL A 92 -2.26 20.27 -5.61
CA VAL A 92 -2.70 20.31 -4.20
C VAL A 92 -1.52 20.68 -3.29
N PRO A 93 -1.66 21.69 -2.42
CA PRO A 93 -0.64 22.04 -1.43
C PRO A 93 -0.29 20.89 -0.48
N ARG A 94 0.96 20.78 -0.06
CA ARG A 94 1.47 19.63 0.72
C ARG A 94 0.74 19.44 2.04
N ASP A 95 0.33 20.51 2.70
CA ASP A 95 -0.46 20.54 3.94
C ASP A 95 -1.88 19.96 3.76
N GLN A 96 -2.41 19.98 2.54
CA GLN A 96 -3.71 19.42 2.19
C GLN A 96 -3.60 17.98 1.67
N VAL A 97 -2.38 17.52 1.39
CA VAL A 97 -2.10 16.14 1.03
C VAL A 97 -1.99 15.32 2.33
N GLY A 98 -2.96 14.42 2.54
CA GLY A 98 -2.98 13.50 3.67
C GLY A 98 -1.77 12.55 3.68
N ASN A 99 -1.74 11.60 4.62
CA ASN A 99 -0.62 10.66 4.72
C ASN A 99 -0.50 9.81 3.43
N LEU A 100 0.70 9.84 2.84
CA LEU A 100 1.08 9.07 1.66
C LEU A 100 2.15 8.06 2.04
N SER A 101 2.20 6.93 1.34
CA SER A 101 3.38 6.05 1.35
C SER A 101 4.58 6.73 0.69
N ASP A 102 5.79 6.24 0.93
CA ASP A 102 7.02 6.81 0.36
C ASP A 102 6.96 6.90 -1.17
N GLN A 103 6.46 5.87 -1.84
CA GLN A 103 6.32 5.89 -3.31
C GLN A 103 5.26 6.90 -3.77
N GLU A 104 4.13 7.00 -3.08
CA GLU A 104 3.11 8.00 -3.39
C GLU A 104 3.62 9.42 -3.14
N MET A 105 4.49 9.61 -2.14
CA MET A 105 5.16 10.87 -1.85
C MET A 105 6.11 11.25 -3.01
N VAL A 106 6.90 10.30 -3.52
CA VAL A 106 7.74 10.51 -4.71
C VAL A 106 6.90 10.89 -5.93
N ASP A 107 5.82 10.14 -6.19
CA ASP A 107 4.93 10.41 -7.32
C ASP A 107 4.28 11.79 -7.21
N TYR A 108 3.85 12.19 -5.99
CA TYR A 108 3.32 13.53 -5.72
C TYR A 108 4.37 14.62 -5.94
N LEU A 109 5.60 14.44 -5.44
CA LEU A 109 6.67 15.42 -5.56
C LEU A 109 7.05 15.65 -7.02
N ASN A 110 7.14 14.59 -7.82
CA ASN A 110 7.35 14.71 -9.26
C ASN A 110 6.23 15.53 -9.93
N SER A 111 4.96 15.21 -9.63
CA SER A 111 3.83 15.99 -10.15
C SER A 111 3.83 17.45 -9.67
N ARG A 112 4.29 17.72 -8.44
CA ARG A 112 4.40 19.07 -7.88
C ARG A 112 5.49 19.88 -8.59
N ILE A 113 6.64 19.25 -8.87
CA ILE A 113 7.74 19.87 -9.62
C ILE A 113 7.25 20.28 -11.01
N ASP A 114 6.64 19.36 -11.76
CA ASP A 114 6.10 19.64 -13.11
C ASP A 114 5.13 20.84 -13.11
N TYR A 115 4.24 20.88 -12.11
CA TYR A 115 3.30 21.99 -11.94
C TYR A 115 4.01 23.33 -11.67
N LEU A 116 4.97 23.35 -10.74
CA LEU A 116 5.68 24.56 -10.38
C LEU A 116 6.56 25.07 -11.53
N GLU A 117 7.23 24.17 -12.27
CA GLU A 117 7.99 24.54 -13.46
C GLU A 117 7.10 25.18 -14.53
N THR A 118 5.90 24.61 -14.74
CA THR A 118 4.89 25.16 -15.65
C THR A 118 4.45 26.56 -15.20
N VAL A 119 4.12 26.73 -13.92
CA VAL A 119 3.70 28.04 -13.36
C VAL A 119 4.82 29.08 -13.51
N VAL A 120 6.05 28.71 -13.16
CA VAL A 120 7.22 29.60 -13.31
C VAL A 120 7.42 29.98 -14.78
N GLY A 121 7.28 29.04 -15.72
CA GLY A 121 7.36 29.32 -17.15
C GLY A 121 6.32 30.35 -17.61
N VAL A 122 5.07 30.21 -17.16
CA VAL A 122 3.99 31.17 -17.46
C VAL A 122 4.30 32.55 -16.87
N VAL A 123 4.77 32.62 -15.62
CA VAL A 123 5.12 33.88 -14.96
C VAL A 123 6.28 34.58 -15.67
N LYS A 124 7.34 33.85 -16.03
CA LYS A 124 8.49 34.39 -16.78
C LYS A 124 8.06 34.96 -18.13
N LYS A 125 7.22 34.22 -18.88
CA LYS A 125 6.71 34.68 -20.18
C LYS A 125 5.84 35.94 -20.05
N ARG A 126 5.00 36.01 -19.01
CA ARG A 126 4.23 37.23 -18.73
C ARG A 126 5.12 38.41 -18.39
N ALA A 127 6.13 38.21 -17.54
CA ALA A 127 7.08 39.26 -17.18
C ALA A 127 7.86 39.79 -18.40
N GLN A 128 8.24 38.91 -19.33
CA GLN A 128 8.93 39.30 -20.57
C GLN A 128 8.03 40.08 -21.55
N ASN A 129 6.72 39.81 -21.55
CA ASN A 129 5.75 40.47 -22.43
C ASN A 129 5.20 41.79 -21.84
N CYS A 130 5.62 42.18 -20.64
CA CYS A 130 5.22 43.43 -19.98
C CYS A 130 6.26 44.55 -20.12
N TRP A 131 7.25 44.39 -21.02
CA TRP A 131 8.21 45.40 -21.41
C TRP A 131 8.09 45.69 -22.91
#